data_AF-A0A2D7I6L0-F1
#
_entry.id   AF-A0A2D7I6L0-F1
#
_cell.length_a   1.000
_cell.length_b   1.000
_cell.length_c   1.000
_cell.angle_alpha   90.00
_cell.angle_beta   90.00
_cell.angle_gamma   90.00
#
_symmetry.space_group_name_H-M   'P 1'
#
loop_
_entity.id
_entity.type
_entity.pdbx_description
1 polymer ?
#
loop_
_entity_poly.entity_id
_entity_poly.type
_entity_poly.pdbx_seq_one_letter_code
_entity_poly.pdbx_strand_id
1 'polypeptide(L)'
;MLKFKQIDLPIRPISKPRPRSFMGQKRPYNPPQYKSWLKEAKVHLKEQWKLEPLTKVHRLDMFFRGAEMGDLDNKSGSVMDAAKNILWTDDSVKVIPNLNLAFTKVKIKDSHIIIQITWEADDD
;
A
#
# COMPACT_ATOMS: atom_id res chain seq x y z
N MET A 1 15.79 -14.86 12.13
CA MET A 1 15.15 -15.71 11.07
C MET A 1 14.25 -14.85 10.16
N LEU A 2 14.15 -15.12 8.84
CA LEU A 2 13.18 -14.40 7.99
C LEU A 2 11.73 -14.87 8.24
N LYS A 3 10.84 -13.92 8.47
CA LYS A 3 9.39 -14.10 8.57
C LYS A 3 8.72 -13.62 7.29
N PHE A 4 7.55 -14.18 7.03
CA PHE A 4 6.72 -13.87 5.87
C PHE A 4 5.27 -13.70 6.28
N LYS A 5 4.59 -12.75 5.63
CA LYS A 5 3.15 -12.59 5.74
C LYS A 5 2.54 -12.04 4.46
N GLN A 6 1.42 -12.61 4.06
CA GLN A 6 0.54 -12.08 3.03
C GLN A 6 -0.63 -11.34 3.68
N ILE A 7 -1.04 -10.24 3.06
CA ILE A 7 -2.22 -9.46 3.40
C ILE A 7 -3.03 -9.26 2.12
N ASP A 8 -4.32 -9.56 2.20
CA ASP A 8 -5.25 -9.44 1.08
C ASP A 8 -6.14 -8.21 1.30
N LEU A 9 -6.11 -7.25 0.38
CA LEU A 9 -7.02 -6.10 0.39
C LEU A 9 -8.12 -6.35 -0.65
N PRO A 10 -9.35 -6.69 -0.24
CA PRO A 10 -10.47 -6.98 -1.14
C PRO A 10 -11.10 -5.71 -1.72
N ILE A 11 -10.26 -4.75 -2.11
CA ILE A 11 -10.64 -3.45 -2.65
C ILE A 11 -9.97 -3.23 -3.99
N ARG A 12 -10.64 -2.48 -4.86
CA ARG A 12 -10.08 -2.17 -6.18
C ARG A 12 -8.80 -1.34 -6.06
N PRO A 13 -7.71 -1.67 -6.80
CA PRO A 13 -6.54 -0.80 -6.89
C PRO A 13 -6.88 0.59 -7.43
N ILE A 14 -6.46 1.64 -6.73
CA ILE A 14 -6.51 3.02 -7.21
C ILE A 14 -5.10 3.56 -7.43
N SER A 15 -4.96 4.52 -8.35
CA SER A 15 -3.71 5.25 -8.54
C SER A 15 -3.70 6.47 -7.62
N LYS A 16 -2.56 6.73 -6.97
CA LYS A 16 -2.36 7.87 -6.09
C LYS A 16 -2.62 9.15 -6.89
N PRO A 17 -3.54 10.02 -6.44
CA PRO A 17 -3.83 11.25 -7.15
C PRO A 17 -2.64 12.20 -7.04
N ARG A 18 -2.35 12.94 -8.10
CA ARG A 18 -1.44 14.08 -8.01
C ARG A 18 -2.05 15.09 -7.02
N PRO A 19 -1.25 15.66 -6.09
CA PRO A 19 -1.74 16.67 -5.16
C PRO A 19 -2.38 17.83 -5.94
N ARG A 20 -3.64 18.14 -5.64
CA ARG A 20 -4.33 19.27 -6.28
C ARG A 20 -4.03 20.54 -5.48
N SER A 21 -3.56 21.56 -6.18
CA SER A 21 -3.35 22.91 -5.66
C SER A 21 -4.18 23.88 -6.48
N PHE A 22 -5.07 24.63 -5.83
CA PHE A 22 -5.77 25.76 -6.43
C PHE A 22 -5.08 27.08 -5.99
N MET A 23 -5.17 28.13 -6.80
CA MET A 23 -4.65 29.45 -6.39
C MET A 23 -5.30 29.88 -5.07
N GLY A 24 -4.48 30.21 -4.07
CA GLY A 24 -4.91 30.59 -2.71
C GLY A 24 -4.98 29.45 -1.70
N GLN A 25 -4.73 28.19 -2.09
CA GLN A 25 -4.77 27.06 -1.17
C GLN A 25 -3.42 26.85 -0.47
N LYS A 26 -3.41 26.87 0.88
CA LYS A 26 -2.17 26.73 1.70
C LYS A 26 -1.58 25.32 1.72
N ARG A 27 -2.38 24.27 1.47
CA ARG A 27 -1.93 22.87 1.49
C ARG A 27 -2.61 22.07 0.39
N PRO A 28 -1.87 21.25 -0.37
CA PRO A 28 -2.46 20.34 -1.35
C PRO A 28 -3.48 19.40 -0.70
N TYR A 29 -4.57 19.09 -1.42
CA TYR A 29 -5.66 18.26 -0.89
C TYR A 29 -5.86 16.98 -1.69
N ASN A 30 -6.01 15.87 -0.97
CA ASN A 30 -6.35 14.57 -1.52
C ASN A 30 -7.86 14.46 -1.83
N PRO A 31 -8.28 14.05 -3.04
CA PRO A 31 -9.68 13.86 -3.42
C PRO A 31 -10.48 13.00 -2.42
N PRO A 32 -11.79 13.26 -2.22
CA PRO A 32 -12.63 12.48 -1.29
C PRO A 32 -12.65 10.97 -1.57
N GLN A 33 -12.64 10.58 -2.85
CA GLN A 33 -12.57 9.17 -3.25
C GLN A 33 -11.28 8.50 -2.74
N TYR A 34 -10.14 9.16 -2.91
CA TYR A 34 -8.85 8.63 -2.45
C TYR A 34 -8.80 8.53 -0.92
N LYS A 35 -9.36 9.51 -0.21
CA LYS A 35 -9.47 9.45 1.26
C LYS A 35 -10.35 8.29 1.74
N SER A 36 -11.46 8.05 1.05
CA SER A 36 -12.37 6.94 1.36
C SER A 36 -11.67 5.60 1.13
N TRP A 37 -10.98 5.48 0.00
CA TRP A 37 -10.15 4.32 -0.32
C TRP A 37 -9.05 4.08 0.73
N LEU A 38 -8.32 5.13 1.15
CA LEU A 38 -7.31 5.02 2.21
C LEU A 38 -7.92 4.54 3.52
N LYS A 39 -9.11 5.02 3.89
CA LYS A 39 -9.80 4.60 5.12
C LYS A 39 -10.13 3.11 5.07
N GLU A 40 -10.70 2.64 3.97
CA GLU A 40 -11.07 1.24 3.75
C GLU A 40 -9.83 0.32 3.75
N ALA A 41 -8.78 0.70 3.00
CA ALA A 41 -7.51 -0.04 2.99
C ALA A 41 -6.93 -0.18 4.41
N LYS A 42 -6.93 0.90 5.19
CA LYS A 42 -6.41 0.89 6.57
C LYS A 42 -7.20 -0.03 7.50
N VAL A 43 -8.50 -0.20 7.30
CA VAL A 43 -9.31 -1.16 8.07
C VAL A 43 -8.81 -2.57 7.83
N HIS A 44 -8.72 -3.01 6.57
CA HIS A 44 -8.23 -4.35 6.22
C HIS A 44 -6.78 -4.59 6.67
N LEU A 45 -5.91 -3.59 6.53
CA LEU A 45 -4.52 -3.68 6.98
C LEU A 45 -4.44 -3.91 8.51
N LYS A 46 -5.19 -3.14 9.31
CA LYS A 46 -5.21 -3.29 10.78
C LYS A 46 -5.91 -4.56 11.25
N GLU A 47 -6.88 -5.06 10.49
CA GLU A 47 -7.51 -6.34 10.77
C GLU A 47 -6.52 -7.50 10.64
N GLN A 48 -5.67 -7.45 9.61
CA GLN A 48 -4.75 -8.55 9.29
C GLN A 48 -3.36 -8.39 9.94
N TRP A 49 -2.90 -7.17 10.21
CA TRP A 49 -1.61 -6.90 10.86
C TRP A 49 -1.78 -6.51 12.32
N LYS A 50 -1.26 -7.35 13.22
CA LYS A 50 -1.36 -7.19 14.69
C LYS A 50 -0.01 -6.93 15.37
N LEU A 51 1.05 -6.85 14.59
CA LEU A 51 2.38 -6.51 15.09
C LEU A 51 2.54 -5.01 15.09
N GLU A 52 3.52 -4.52 15.84
CA GLU A 52 3.99 -3.15 15.70
C GLU A 52 4.49 -2.89 14.26
N PRO A 53 4.44 -1.63 13.78
CA PRO A 53 4.98 -1.29 12.47
C PRO A 53 6.47 -1.60 12.39
N LEU A 54 6.87 -2.32 11.34
CA LEU A 54 8.26 -2.70 11.10
C LEU A 54 9.15 -1.48 10.90
N THR A 55 10.30 -1.47 11.55
CA THR A 55 11.37 -0.49 11.34
C THR A 55 12.24 -0.83 10.13
N LYS A 56 12.23 -2.10 9.71
CA LYS A 56 12.93 -2.62 8.54
C LYS A 56 12.14 -3.73 7.87
N VAL A 57 11.98 -3.62 6.56
CA VAL A 57 11.38 -4.64 5.69
C VAL A 57 12.51 -5.24 4.86
N HIS A 58 12.59 -6.56 4.77
CA HIS A 58 13.58 -7.22 3.92
C HIS A 58 13.15 -7.13 2.45
N ARG A 59 11.89 -7.44 2.15
CA ARG A 59 11.30 -7.37 0.82
C ARG A 59 9.80 -7.14 0.88
N LEU A 60 9.31 -6.30 -0.04
CA LEU A 60 7.90 -5.99 -0.23
C LEU A 60 7.50 -6.33 -1.67
N ASP A 61 6.52 -7.23 -1.82
CA ASP A 61 5.90 -7.54 -3.11
C ASP A 61 4.45 -7.06 -3.10
N MET A 62 4.04 -6.35 -4.16
CA MET A 62 2.65 -5.91 -4.34
C MET A 62 2.10 -6.41 -5.67
N PHE A 63 1.01 -7.17 -5.59
CA PHE A 63 0.29 -7.69 -6.75
C PHE A 63 -1.05 -6.97 -6.88
N PHE A 64 -1.23 -6.24 -7.96
CA PHE A 64 -2.45 -5.50 -8.24
C PHE A 64 -3.30 -6.25 -9.25
N ARG A 65 -4.55 -6.51 -8.89
CA ARG A 65 -5.53 -7.13 -9.78
C ARG A 65 -6.69 -6.18 -10.02
N GLY A 66 -6.87 -5.75 -11.27
CA GLY A 66 -8.02 -4.92 -11.63
C GLY A 66 -8.08 -4.54 -13.10
N ALA A 67 -8.78 -3.45 -13.41
CA ALA A 67 -8.80 -2.87 -14.74
C ALA A 67 -7.46 -2.19 -15.08
N GLU A 68 -7.04 -2.28 -16.35
CA GLU A 68 -5.81 -1.67 -16.90
C GLU A 68 -5.95 -0.13 -16.97
N MET A 69 -5.85 0.52 -15.82
CA MET A 69 -6.02 1.97 -15.67
C MET A 69 -4.94 2.55 -14.77
N GLY A 70 -4.26 3.59 -15.25
CA GLY A 70 -3.23 4.32 -14.50
C GLY A 70 -1.93 3.53 -14.30
N ASP A 71 -0.94 4.21 -13.72
CA ASP A 71 0.42 3.68 -13.63
C ASP A 71 0.63 2.77 -12.41
N LEU A 72 1.52 1.78 -12.55
CA LEU A 72 1.80 0.77 -11.53
C LEU A 72 2.47 1.36 -10.27
N ASP A 73 3.38 2.31 -10.46
CA ASP A 73 4.02 3.07 -9.38
C ASP A 73 3.01 3.93 -8.61
N ASN A 74 2.02 4.52 -9.28
CA ASN A 74 0.95 5.26 -8.60
C ASN A 74 0.02 4.33 -7.79
N LYS A 75 -0.15 3.07 -8.21
CA LYS A 75 -0.89 2.07 -7.43
C LYS A 75 -0.12 1.68 -6.16
N SER A 76 1.19 1.44 -6.29
CA SER A 76 2.04 1.17 -5.12
C SER A 76 2.07 2.37 -4.18
N GLY A 77 2.16 3.60 -4.70
CA GLY A 77 2.08 4.82 -3.89
C GLY A 77 0.79 4.93 -3.05
N SER A 78 -0.34 4.41 -3.54
CA SER A 78 -1.58 4.36 -2.77
C SER A 78 -1.50 3.37 -1.60
N VAL A 79 -0.91 2.21 -1.84
CA VAL A 79 -0.67 1.20 -0.80
C VAL A 79 0.31 1.72 0.24
N MET A 80 1.39 2.40 -0.18
CA MET A 80 2.38 3.00 0.72
C MET A 80 1.72 4.02 1.68
N ASP A 81 0.92 4.95 1.14
CA ASP A 81 0.18 5.94 1.95
C ASP A 81 -0.79 5.28 2.95
N ALA A 82 -1.38 4.13 2.61
CA ALA A 82 -2.29 3.39 3.47
C ALA A 82 -1.54 2.61 4.56
N ALA A 83 -0.43 1.98 4.22
CA ALA A 83 0.31 1.05 5.05
C ALA A 83 1.27 1.71 6.04
N LYS A 84 1.72 2.95 5.76
CA LYS A 84 2.59 3.70 6.67
C LYS A 84 1.97 3.84 8.06
N ASN A 85 2.78 3.59 9.09
CA ASN A 85 2.43 3.48 10.51
C ASN A 85 1.42 2.36 10.86
N ILE A 86 1.25 1.39 9.97
CA ILE A 86 0.48 0.16 10.25
C ILE A 86 1.38 -1.05 10.01
N LEU A 87 1.95 -1.16 8.82
CA LEU A 87 2.83 -2.26 8.44
C LEU A 87 4.30 -1.93 8.70
N TRP A 88 4.70 -0.69 8.42
CA TRP A 88 6.06 -0.18 8.59
C TRP A 88 6.03 1.29 9.03
N THR A 89 7.14 1.76 9.58
CA THR A 89 7.24 3.12 10.14
C THR A 89 7.38 4.21 9.07
N ASP A 90 8.10 3.94 7.98
CA ASP A 90 8.32 4.91 6.89
C ASP A 90 8.45 4.22 5.52
N ASP A 91 8.15 4.95 4.44
CA ASP A 91 8.23 4.46 3.05
C ASP A 91 9.63 4.65 2.43
N SER A 92 10.57 5.22 3.19
CA SER A 92 11.93 5.46 2.71
C SER A 92 12.65 4.16 2.35
N VAL A 93 13.61 4.26 1.43
CA VAL A 93 14.50 3.16 1.03
C VAL A 93 15.30 2.55 2.19
N LYS A 94 15.44 3.27 3.31
CA LYS A 94 16.08 2.74 4.52
C LYS A 94 15.22 1.67 5.20
N VAL A 95 13.90 1.84 5.15
CA VAL A 95 12.93 0.90 5.74
C VAL A 95 12.53 -0.15 4.71
N ILE A 96 12.34 0.24 3.44
CA ILE A 96 11.89 -0.65 2.36
C ILE A 96 12.89 -0.60 1.20
N PRO A 97 14.01 -1.34 1.28
CA PRO A 97 15.05 -1.33 0.25
C PRO A 97 14.67 -2.12 -1.01
N ASN A 98 13.80 -3.13 -0.89
CA ASN A 98 13.44 -4.03 -1.97
C ASN A 98 11.94 -4.02 -2.21
N LEU A 99 11.51 -3.51 -3.37
CA LEU A 99 10.12 -3.44 -3.80
C LEU A 99 9.95 -4.14 -5.16
N ASN A 100 8.99 -5.03 -5.25
CA ASN A 100 8.59 -5.68 -6.49
C ASN A 100 7.09 -5.46 -6.74
N LEU A 101 6.74 -5.10 -7.97
CA LEU A 101 5.38 -4.74 -8.36
C LEU A 101 4.94 -5.59 -9.54
N ALA A 102 3.73 -6.13 -9.47
CA ALA A 102 3.13 -6.86 -10.58
C ALA A 102 1.67 -6.45 -10.77
N PHE A 103 1.21 -6.46 -12.01
CA PHE A 103 -0.18 -6.19 -12.36
C PHE A 103 -0.78 -7.36 -13.13
N THR A 104 -2.04 -7.68 -12.87
CA THR A 104 -2.80 -8.66 -13.66
C THR A 104 -4.20 -8.11 -13.94
N LYS A 105 -4.57 -8.09 -15.21
CA LYS A 105 -5.93 -7.69 -15.62
C LYS A 105 -6.95 -8.72 -15.11
N VAL A 106 -7.99 -8.24 -14.42
CA VAL A 106 -9.15 -9.05 -14.01
C VAL A 106 -10.44 -8.25 -14.17
N LYS A 107 -11.60 -8.92 -14.04
CA LYS A 107 -12.91 -8.23 -14.03
C LYS A 107 -13.02 -7.36 -12.77
N ILE A 108 -13.81 -6.29 -12.85
CA ILE A 108 -13.96 -5.33 -11.73
C ILE A 108 -14.38 -6.03 -10.43
N LYS A 109 -15.33 -6.97 -10.50
CA LYS A 109 -15.80 -7.74 -9.34
C LYS A 109 -14.72 -8.62 -8.68
N ASP A 110 -13.65 -8.94 -9.41
CA ASP A 110 -12.55 -9.78 -8.96
C ASP A 110 -11.32 -8.94 -8.59
N SER A 111 -11.45 -7.59 -8.55
CA SER A 111 -10.33 -6.69 -8.28
C SER A 111 -9.92 -6.73 -6.81
N HIS A 112 -8.63 -6.86 -6.56
CA HIS A 112 -8.04 -6.88 -5.23
C HIS A 112 -6.55 -6.56 -5.28
N ILE A 113 -5.94 -6.40 -4.10
CA ILE A 113 -4.49 -6.19 -3.96
C ILE A 113 -3.96 -7.26 -3.00
N ILE A 114 -2.83 -7.84 -3.35
CA ILE A 114 -2.10 -8.76 -2.47
C ILE A 114 -0.79 -8.06 -2.09
N ILE A 115 -0.53 -7.97 -0.79
CA ILE A 115 0.72 -7.43 -0.24
C ILE A 115 1.44 -8.59 0.44
N GLN A 116 2.69 -8.83 0.04
CA GLN A 116 3.54 -9.83 0.67
C GLN A 116 4.75 -9.12 1.28
N ILE A 117 4.97 -9.38 2.56
CA ILE A 117 6.01 -8.73 3.36
C ILE A 117 6.91 -9.81 3.91
N THR A 118 8.21 -9.68 3.66
CA THR A 118 9.26 -10.49 4.29
C THR A 118 10.10 -9.58 5.17
N TRP A 119 10.39 -9.99 6.40
CA TRP A 119 11.20 -9.22 7.34
C TRP A 119 12.05 -10.12 8.23
N GLU A 120 13.11 -9.58 8.81
CA GLU A 120 13.89 -10.27 9.84
C GLU A 120 13.14 -10.12 11.16
N ALA A 121 12.81 -11.23 11.82
CA ALA A 121 12.44 -11.16 13.22
C ALA A 121 13.73 -10.97 14.03
N ASP A 122 13.70 -10.00 14.94
CA ASP A 122 14.68 -9.94 16.01
C ASP A 122 14.56 -11.25 16.82
N ASP A 123 15.70 -11.88 17.07
CA ASP A 123 15.75 -13.06 17.94
C ASP A 123 15.61 -12.54 19.37
N ASP A 124 14.38 -12.58 19.92
CA ASP A 124 14.12 -12.37 21.36
C ASP A 124 14.79 -13.47 22.20
#